data_AF-A0A6C0B9F8-F1
#
_entry.id   AF-A0A6C0B9F8-F1
#
_cell.length_a   1.000
_cell.length_b   1.000
_cell.length_c   1.000
_cell.angle_alpha   90.00
_cell.angle_beta   90.00
_cell.angle_gamma   90.00
#
_symmetry.space_group_name_H-M   'P 1'
#
loop_
_entity.id
_entity.type
_entity.pdbx_description
1 polymer ?
#
loop_
_entity_poly.entity_id
_entity_poly.type
_entity_poly.pdbx_seq_one_letter_code
_entity_poly.pdbx_strand_id
1 'polypeptide(L)'
;MKTIGISLGNVCESAMYGVRNGLRETKAQGYNTCPFDLMVTNYNGIIECINDDFRYFCDPNFLELTTHVLCNTKYNFCFNHETPGHANLYLHENWPEGVNHFINNNYQHFIERYNKRIVSFWEYLLDPNNFIIFIIQFANEPHPEENLQRLRDVLARKFPNLKYDFHVIP
;
A
#
# COMPACT_ATOMS: atom_id res chain seq x y z
N MET A 1 -22.27 10.77 -0.44
CA MET A 1 -21.38 9.60 -0.54
C MET A 1 -20.16 10.05 -1.31
N LYS A 2 -18.95 9.94 -0.75
CA LYS A 2 -17.69 10.36 -1.38
C LYS A 2 -17.03 9.13 -2.02
N THR A 3 -16.62 9.24 -3.28
CA THR A 3 -15.87 8.15 -3.94
C THR A 3 -14.38 8.32 -3.65
N ILE A 4 -13.73 7.25 -3.19
CA ILE A 4 -12.29 7.24 -2.89
C ILE A 4 -11.62 6.12 -3.69
N GLY A 5 -10.69 6.47 -4.57
CA GLY A 5 -9.83 5.50 -5.26
C GLY A 5 -8.64 5.11 -4.39
N ILE A 6 -8.50 3.82 -4.08
CA ILE A 6 -7.39 3.26 -3.30
C ILE A 6 -6.66 2.21 -4.15
N SER A 7 -5.34 2.31 -4.24
CA SER A 7 -4.55 1.27 -4.89
C SER A 7 -4.33 0.08 -3.94
N LEU A 8 -4.45 -1.13 -4.48
CA LEU A 8 -4.00 -2.36 -3.82
C LEU A 8 -2.71 -2.89 -4.46
N GLY A 9 -1.80 -2.00 -4.84
CA GLY A 9 -0.43 -2.33 -5.24
C GLY A 9 -0.28 -3.04 -6.59
N ASN A 10 0.45 -4.17 -6.58
CA ASN A 10 1.30 -4.78 -7.61
C ASN A 10 2.56 -3.95 -7.87
N VAL A 11 2.38 -2.73 -8.34
CA VAL A 11 3.41 -1.70 -8.47
C VAL A 11 2.77 -0.31 -8.27
N CYS A 12 3.58 0.74 -8.19
CA CYS A 12 3.08 2.11 -8.07
C CYS A 12 2.22 2.61 -9.26
N GLU A 13 2.19 1.86 -10.38
CA GLU A 13 1.37 2.19 -11.55
C GLU A 13 -0.12 2.19 -11.25
N SER A 14 -0.62 1.31 -10.36
CA SER A 14 -2.04 1.32 -9.96
C SER A 14 -2.45 2.65 -9.33
N ALA A 15 -1.60 3.21 -8.47
CA ALA A 15 -1.83 4.53 -7.88
C ALA A 15 -1.75 5.65 -8.93
N MET A 16 -0.76 5.60 -9.82
CA MET A 16 -0.57 6.57 -10.91
C MET A 16 -1.71 6.56 -11.92
N TYR A 17 -2.18 5.38 -12.31
CA TYR A 17 -3.35 5.20 -13.16
C TYR A 17 -4.58 5.85 -12.54
N GLY A 18 -4.80 5.62 -11.24
CA GLY A 18 -5.91 6.21 -10.50
C GLY A 18 -5.94 7.73 -10.58
N VAL A 19 -4.79 8.37 -10.40
CA VAL A 19 -4.66 9.83 -10.51
C VAL A 19 -4.88 10.29 -11.96
N ARG A 20 -4.23 9.64 -12.94
CA ARG A 20 -4.30 10.03 -14.36
C ARG A 20 -5.72 9.93 -14.93
N ASN A 21 -6.51 8.97 -14.45
CA ASN A 21 -7.87 8.72 -14.93
C ASN A 21 -8.96 9.31 -14.02
N GLY A 22 -8.59 10.15 -13.04
CA GLY A 22 -9.56 10.82 -12.16
C GLY A 22 -10.31 9.89 -11.20
N LEU A 23 -9.83 8.67 -10.99
CA LEU A 23 -10.39 7.73 -10.01
C LEU A 23 -9.93 8.02 -8.58
N ARG A 24 -8.83 8.75 -8.43
CA ARG A 24 -8.17 9.03 -7.16
C ARG A 24 -7.64 10.46 -7.10
N GLU A 25 -7.84 11.10 -5.96
CA GLU A 25 -7.25 12.41 -5.62
C GLU A 25 -5.74 12.27 -5.29
N THR A 26 -4.98 13.32 -5.57
CA THR A 26 -3.59 13.45 -5.10
C THR A 26 -3.54 13.92 -3.64
N LYS A 27 -2.35 13.83 -3.01
CA LYS A 27 -2.14 14.39 -1.67
C LYS A 27 -2.46 15.88 -1.60
N ALA A 28 -2.12 16.65 -2.64
CA ALA A 28 -2.42 18.08 -2.72
C ALA A 28 -3.93 18.37 -2.80
N GLN A 29 -4.73 17.39 -3.23
CA GLN A 29 -6.19 17.47 -3.28
C GLN A 29 -6.88 16.90 -2.03
N GLY A 30 -6.11 16.51 -1.00
CA GLY A 30 -6.64 16.01 0.26
C GLY A 30 -6.68 14.47 0.40
N TYR A 31 -6.04 13.73 -0.50
CA TYR A 31 -5.88 12.28 -0.35
C TYR A 31 -4.78 11.94 0.66
N ASN A 32 -5.14 11.14 1.67
CA ASN A 32 -4.19 10.55 2.59
C ASN A 32 -3.62 9.27 1.98
N THR A 33 -2.30 9.19 1.83
CA THR A 33 -1.65 8.02 1.22
C THR A 33 -1.96 6.74 1.97
N CYS A 34 -2.28 5.67 1.25
CA CYS A 34 -2.54 4.34 1.79
C CYS A 34 -1.29 3.46 1.68
N PRO A 35 -1.23 2.30 2.38
CA PRO A 35 -0.03 1.49 2.48
C PRO A 35 0.47 1.07 1.11
N PHE A 36 -0.38 0.42 0.31
CA PHE A 36 0.01 -0.22 -0.95
C PHE A 36 0.22 0.72 -2.14
N ASP A 37 0.20 2.04 -1.92
CA ASP A 37 0.26 3.04 -3.00
C ASP A 37 1.57 3.04 -3.79
N LEU A 38 2.69 2.76 -3.11
CA LEU A 38 4.03 2.95 -3.69
C LEU A 38 4.81 1.65 -3.85
N MET A 39 4.56 0.66 -3.00
CA MET A 39 5.40 -0.53 -2.94
C MET A 39 5.05 -1.54 -4.03
N VAL A 40 5.98 -2.46 -4.27
CA VAL A 40 5.70 -3.68 -5.02
C VAL A 40 5.07 -4.69 -4.06
N THR A 41 3.87 -5.17 -4.39
CA THR A 41 3.12 -6.13 -3.58
C THR A 41 2.77 -7.37 -4.37
N ASN A 42 2.21 -8.35 -3.69
CA ASN A 42 1.51 -9.48 -4.29
C ASN A 42 0.16 -9.69 -3.59
N TYR A 43 -0.83 -10.29 -4.27
CA TYR A 43 -2.18 -10.39 -3.69
C TYR A 43 -2.28 -11.37 -2.53
N ASN A 44 -1.48 -12.43 -2.50
CA ASN A 44 -1.41 -13.33 -1.35
C ASN A 44 -1.01 -12.57 -0.07
N GLY A 45 0.05 -11.78 -0.18
CA GLY A 45 0.55 -10.94 0.91
C GLY A 45 -0.45 -9.87 1.32
N ILE A 46 -1.15 -9.23 0.38
CA ILE A 46 -2.20 -8.23 0.71
C ILE A 46 -3.32 -8.89 1.50
N ILE A 47 -3.80 -10.04 1.04
CA ILE A 47 -4.89 -10.77 1.70
C ILE A 47 -4.45 -11.20 3.11
N GLU A 48 -3.23 -11.71 3.28
CA GLU A 48 -2.68 -12.07 4.59
C GLU A 48 -2.51 -10.86 5.51
N CYS A 49 -1.99 -9.76 4.98
CA CYS A 49 -1.81 -8.49 5.68
C CYS A 49 -3.14 -7.88 6.16
N ILE A 50 -4.21 -7.96 5.35
CA ILE A 50 -5.54 -7.53 5.80
C ILE A 50 -6.09 -8.53 6.84
N ASN A 51 -5.81 -9.82 6.69
CA ASN A 51 -6.28 -10.86 7.60
C ASN A 51 -5.76 -10.74 9.03
N ASP A 52 -4.50 -10.37 9.19
CA ASP A 52 -3.86 -10.22 10.50
C ASP A 52 -3.86 -8.78 11.02
N ASP A 53 -4.60 -7.88 10.36
CA ASP A 53 -4.75 -6.47 10.73
C ASP A 53 -3.41 -5.70 10.67
N PHE A 54 -2.61 -5.95 9.63
CA PHE A 54 -1.30 -5.35 9.37
C PHE A 54 -0.26 -5.62 10.47
N ARG A 55 -0.47 -6.66 11.29
CA ARG A 55 0.32 -6.93 12.51
C ARG A 55 1.82 -6.97 12.26
N TYR A 56 2.24 -7.58 11.15
CA TYR A 56 3.66 -7.77 10.83
C TYR A 56 4.15 -6.81 9.76
N PHE A 57 3.36 -5.81 9.38
CA PHE A 57 3.66 -4.94 8.23
C PHE A 57 4.88 -4.06 8.50
N CYS A 58 4.93 -3.50 9.71
CA CYS A 58 6.01 -2.62 10.18
C CYS A 58 6.93 -3.33 11.22
N ASP A 59 6.81 -4.65 11.40
CA ASP A 59 7.59 -5.37 12.40
C ASP A 59 9.05 -5.51 11.93
N PRO A 60 10.04 -4.94 12.65
CA PRO A 60 11.45 -5.01 12.26
C PRO A 60 11.99 -6.43 12.04
N ASN A 61 11.42 -7.46 12.69
CA ASN A 61 11.85 -8.85 12.51
C ASN A 61 11.51 -9.39 11.11
N PHE A 62 10.56 -8.76 10.43
CA PHE A 62 10.18 -9.09 9.06
C PHE A 62 10.66 -8.03 8.06
N LEU A 63 11.44 -7.04 8.49
CA LEU A 63 12.02 -6.02 7.61
C LEU A 63 13.49 -6.36 7.32
N GLU A 64 13.78 -6.58 6.04
CA GLU A 64 15.12 -6.92 5.58
C GLU A 64 15.54 -6.02 4.41
N LEU A 65 16.71 -5.39 4.55
CA LEU A 65 17.38 -4.78 3.41
C LEU A 65 18.17 -5.88 2.67
N THR A 66 17.59 -6.40 1.60
CA THR A 66 18.32 -7.26 0.66
C THR A 66 19.35 -6.43 -0.12
N THR A 67 20.11 -7.04 -1.04
CA THR A 67 21.21 -6.37 -1.78
C THR A 67 20.80 -5.01 -2.39
N HIS A 68 19.54 -4.84 -2.78
CA HIS A 68 19.07 -3.62 -3.46
C HIS A 68 17.68 -3.12 -3.04
N VAL A 69 16.98 -3.76 -2.10
CA VAL A 69 15.60 -3.37 -1.78
C VAL A 69 15.22 -3.72 -0.35
N LEU A 70 14.54 -2.80 0.33
CA LEU A 70 13.90 -3.03 1.62
C LEU A 70 12.64 -3.87 1.41
N CYS A 71 12.53 -4.98 2.11
CA CYS A 71 11.44 -5.95 1.95
C CYS A 71 10.74 -6.24 3.28
N ASN A 72 9.44 -6.54 3.20
CA ASN A 72 8.72 -7.27 4.24
C ASN A 72 8.73 -8.76 3.88
N THR A 73 9.45 -9.58 4.64
CA THR A 73 9.62 -11.02 4.37
C THR A 73 8.40 -11.85 4.75
N LYS A 74 7.51 -11.33 5.61
CA LYS A 74 6.25 -11.99 5.99
C LYS A 74 5.24 -12.00 4.85
N TYR A 75 5.02 -10.85 4.22
CA TYR A 75 4.04 -10.70 3.14
C TYR A 75 4.67 -10.72 1.74
N ASN A 76 6.00 -10.78 1.65
CA ASN A 76 6.75 -10.69 0.41
C ASN A 76 6.45 -9.37 -0.36
N PHE A 77 6.54 -8.24 0.36
CA PHE A 77 6.42 -6.90 -0.21
C PHE A 77 7.79 -6.27 -0.37
N CYS A 78 7.98 -5.44 -1.39
CA CYS A 78 9.22 -4.70 -1.62
C CYS A 78 8.95 -3.19 -1.64
N PHE A 79 9.57 -2.47 -0.71
CA PHE A 79 9.43 -1.03 -0.54
C PHE A 79 10.50 -0.29 -1.37
N ASN A 80 10.42 -0.42 -2.69
CA ASN A 80 11.36 0.21 -3.63
C ASN A 80 11.47 1.73 -3.41
N HIS A 81 10.38 2.42 -3.07
CA HIS A 81 10.39 3.87 -2.80
C HIS A 81 10.96 4.26 -1.43
N GLU A 82 11.04 3.33 -0.48
CA GLU A 82 11.66 3.53 0.83
C GLU A 82 13.05 2.88 0.93
N THR A 83 13.56 2.34 -0.17
CA THR A 83 14.90 1.76 -0.25
C THR A 83 15.97 2.86 -0.33
N PRO A 84 17.13 2.69 0.35
CA PRO A 84 18.25 3.63 0.25
C PRO A 84 18.64 3.94 -1.21
N GLY A 85 18.73 5.24 -1.52
CA GLY A 85 19.18 5.73 -2.82
C GLY A 85 18.12 5.74 -3.93
N HIS A 86 16.92 5.22 -3.68
CA HIS A 86 15.85 5.25 -4.67
C HIS A 86 15.52 6.68 -5.11
N ALA A 87 15.67 6.94 -6.42
CA ALA A 87 15.46 8.24 -7.04
C ALA A 87 16.17 9.43 -6.36
N ASN A 88 17.21 9.16 -5.55
CA ASN A 88 17.86 10.14 -4.67
C ASN A 88 16.86 10.98 -3.84
N LEU A 89 15.76 10.37 -3.40
CA LEU A 89 14.65 11.07 -2.73
C LEU A 89 15.12 11.85 -1.49
N TYR A 90 16.13 11.35 -0.79
CA TYR A 90 16.75 12.02 0.36
C TYR A 90 17.35 13.40 0.04
N LEU A 91 17.79 13.65 -1.20
CA LEU A 91 18.26 14.96 -1.65
C LEU A 91 17.10 15.92 -1.87
N HIS A 92 16.01 15.44 -2.45
CA HIS A 92 14.83 16.26 -2.75
C HIS A 92 14.04 16.63 -1.49
N GLU A 93 13.95 15.69 -0.54
CA GLU A 93 13.23 15.85 0.71
C GLU A 93 14.12 16.43 1.84
N ASN A 94 15.41 16.63 1.59
CA ASN A 94 16.40 17.14 2.55
C ASN A 94 16.42 16.36 3.88
N TRP A 95 16.44 15.02 3.82
CA TRP A 95 16.44 14.22 5.04
C TRP A 95 17.76 14.33 5.80
N PRO A 96 17.74 14.63 7.10
CA PRO A 96 18.96 14.83 7.90
C PRO A 96 19.81 13.55 7.99
N GLU A 97 19.16 12.39 7.90
CA GLU A 97 19.79 11.07 7.94
C GLU A 97 20.26 10.58 6.57
N GLY A 98 20.07 11.39 5.53
CA GLY A 98 20.50 11.12 4.17
C GLY A 98 19.89 9.85 3.58
N VAL A 99 20.72 9.12 2.83
CA VAL A 99 20.31 7.96 2.03
C VAL A 99 19.70 6.81 2.86
N ASN A 100 20.05 6.72 4.15
CA ASN A 100 19.64 5.63 5.04
C ASN A 100 18.43 5.98 5.93
N HIS A 101 17.73 7.09 5.66
CA HIS A 101 16.62 7.59 6.48
C HIS A 101 15.59 6.53 6.91
N PHE A 102 15.23 5.59 6.04
CA PHE A 102 14.24 4.55 6.36
C PHE A 102 14.78 3.31 7.06
N ILE A 103 16.10 3.08 7.08
CA ILE A 103 16.71 1.89 7.68
C ILE A 103 17.39 2.17 9.02
N ASN A 104 17.71 3.43 9.29
CA ASN A 104 18.31 3.85 10.55
C ASN A 104 17.36 3.64 11.74
N ASN A 105 17.95 3.57 12.94
CA ASN A 105 17.23 3.52 14.22
C ASN A 105 16.14 2.44 14.26
N ASN A 106 16.48 1.23 13.78
CA ASN A 106 15.55 0.10 13.71
C ASN A 106 14.28 0.43 12.90
N TYR A 107 14.46 1.02 11.71
CA TYR A 107 13.40 1.37 10.77
C TYR A 107 12.40 2.43 11.28
N GLN A 108 12.78 3.29 12.23
CA GLN A 108 11.85 4.23 12.89
C GLN A 108 11.01 5.06 11.89
N HIS A 109 11.64 5.78 10.96
CA HIS A 109 10.93 6.63 10.01
C HIS A 109 10.07 5.86 9.02
N PHE A 110 10.47 4.63 8.69
CA PHE A 110 9.68 3.73 7.87
C PHE A 110 8.38 3.33 8.59
N ILE A 111 8.53 2.89 9.85
CA ILE A 111 7.40 2.49 10.71
C ILE A 111 6.45 3.66 10.91
N GLU A 112 6.96 4.85 11.22
CA GLU A 112 6.15 6.05 11.40
C GLU A 112 5.36 6.41 10.14
N ARG A 113 6.00 6.36 8.96
CA ARG A 113 5.33 6.61 7.68
C ARG A 113 4.23 5.60 7.42
N TYR A 114 4.52 4.31 7.54
CA TYR A 114 3.56 3.28 7.16
C TYR A 114 2.44 3.11 8.19
N ASN A 115 2.68 3.34 9.48
CA ASN A 115 1.59 3.39 10.47
C ASN A 115 0.58 4.49 10.14
N LYS A 116 1.02 5.69 9.72
CA LYS A 116 0.11 6.74 9.25
C LYS A 116 -0.69 6.30 8.04
N ARG A 117 -0.05 5.63 7.07
CA ARG A 117 -0.73 5.11 5.88
C ARG A 117 -1.77 4.04 6.22
N ILE A 118 -1.46 3.14 7.15
CA ILE A 118 -2.38 2.08 7.61
C ILE A 118 -3.60 2.73 8.29
N VAL A 119 -3.39 3.73 9.14
CA VAL A 119 -4.48 4.50 9.74
C VAL A 119 -5.35 5.14 8.67
N SER A 120 -4.76 5.80 7.68
CA SER A 120 -5.52 6.42 6.57
C SER A 120 -6.35 5.39 5.79
N PHE A 121 -5.81 4.21 5.54
CA PHE A 121 -6.55 3.11 4.91
C PHE A 121 -7.76 2.70 5.75
N TRP A 122 -7.59 2.54 7.05
CA TRP A 122 -8.71 2.23 7.95
C TRP A 122 -9.76 3.33 8.00
N GLU A 123 -9.35 4.59 8.10
CA GLU A 123 -10.26 5.74 8.11
C GLU A 123 -11.12 5.77 6.84
N TYR A 124 -10.54 5.49 5.67
CA TYR A 124 -11.32 5.42 4.43
C TYR A 124 -12.32 4.27 4.42
N LEU A 125 -11.89 3.07 4.81
CA LEU A 125 -12.71 1.86 4.74
C LEU A 125 -13.83 1.84 5.79
N LEU A 126 -13.64 2.48 6.95
CA LEU A 126 -14.60 2.47 8.04
C LEU A 126 -15.61 3.61 7.99
N ASP A 127 -15.38 4.66 7.20
CA ASP A 127 -16.34 5.74 7.03
C ASP A 127 -17.52 5.29 6.15
N PRO A 128 -18.76 5.20 6.69
CA PRO A 128 -19.93 4.73 5.95
C PRO A 128 -20.38 5.67 4.83
N ASN A 129 -19.84 6.89 4.79
CA ASN A 129 -20.10 7.86 3.73
C ASN A 129 -19.21 7.65 2.51
N ASN A 130 -18.21 6.78 2.59
CA ASN A 130 -17.33 6.48 1.47
C ASN A 130 -17.88 5.35 0.59
N PHE A 131 -17.56 5.45 -0.69
CA PHE A 131 -17.60 4.36 -1.66
C PHE A 131 -16.17 4.15 -2.16
N ILE A 132 -15.61 2.97 -1.95
CA ILE A 132 -14.21 2.69 -2.30
C ILE A 132 -14.13 2.08 -3.70
N ILE A 133 -13.30 2.66 -4.56
CA ILE A 133 -12.87 2.02 -5.80
C ILE A 133 -11.47 1.48 -5.55
N PHE A 134 -11.35 0.17 -5.40
CA PHE A 134 -10.04 -0.48 -5.32
C PHE A 134 -9.47 -0.62 -6.73
N ILE A 135 -8.34 0.02 -6.97
CA ILE A 135 -7.63 0.00 -8.25
C ILE A 135 -6.60 -1.12 -8.18
N ILE A 136 -6.75 -2.11 -9.06
CA ILE A 136 -6.03 -3.38 -9.03
C ILE A 136 -5.36 -3.64 -10.37
N GLN A 137 -4.15 -4.19 -10.33
CA GLN A 137 -3.45 -4.67 -11.53
C GLN A 137 -2.98 -6.10 -11.27
N PHE A 138 -3.33 -7.04 -12.13
CA PHE A 138 -2.91 -8.45 -12.01
C PHE A 138 -1.71 -8.80 -12.91
N ALA A 139 -0.95 -7.81 -13.36
CA ALA A 139 0.26 -8.04 -14.15
C ALA A 139 1.19 -9.00 -13.40
N ASN A 140 1.51 -10.15 -14.02
CA ASN A 140 2.35 -11.22 -13.47
C ASN A 140 1.79 -11.96 -12.24
N GLU A 141 0.50 -11.80 -11.91
CA GLU A 141 -0.14 -12.50 -10.80
C GLU A 141 -0.76 -13.83 -11.26
N PRO A 142 -0.47 -14.94 -10.58
CA PRO A 142 -1.13 -16.21 -10.87
C PRO A 142 -2.59 -16.16 -10.40
N HIS A 143 -3.49 -16.77 -11.16
CA HIS A 143 -4.91 -16.95 -10.79
C HIS A 143 -5.65 -15.65 -10.40
N PRO A 144 -5.74 -14.64 -11.29
CA PRO A 144 -6.32 -13.33 -10.98
C PRO A 144 -7.76 -13.40 -10.45
N GLU A 145 -8.61 -14.25 -11.03
CA GLU A 145 -10.00 -14.43 -10.58
C GLU A 145 -10.10 -15.02 -9.17
N GLU A 146 -9.22 -15.97 -8.84
CA GLU A 146 -9.17 -16.57 -7.50
C GLU A 146 -8.70 -15.55 -6.46
N ASN A 147 -7.65 -14.77 -6.79
CA ASN A 147 -7.15 -13.72 -5.92
C ASN A 147 -8.20 -12.63 -5.70
N LEU A 148 -8.94 -12.25 -6.76
CA LEU A 148 -10.03 -11.29 -6.66
C LEU A 148 -11.15 -11.80 -5.75
N GLN A 149 -11.54 -13.07 -5.87
CA GLN A 149 -12.53 -13.68 -4.99
C GLN A 149 -12.05 -13.73 -3.54
N ARG A 150 -10.83 -14.17 -3.29
CA ARG A 150 -10.26 -14.22 -1.92
C ARG A 150 -10.14 -12.82 -1.31
N LEU A 151 -9.86 -11.80 -2.13
CA LEU A 151 -9.86 -10.41 -1.71
C LEU A 151 -11.28 -9.93 -1.34
N ARG A 152 -12.31 -10.28 -2.13
CA ARG A 152 -13.71 -10.02 -1.77
C ARG A 152 -14.06 -10.63 -0.42
N ASP A 153 -13.66 -11.89 -0.22
CA ASP A 153 -14.00 -12.64 1.00
C ASP A 153 -13.36 -12.02 2.25
N VAL A 154 -12.09 -11.62 2.18
CA VAL A 154 -11.44 -10.96 3.32
C VAL A 154 -12.03 -9.58 3.59
N LEU A 155 -12.32 -8.79 2.55
CA LEU A 155 -12.95 -7.47 2.72
C LEU A 155 -14.35 -7.58 3.30
N ALA A 156 -15.17 -8.52 2.84
CA ALA A 156 -16.52 -8.74 3.36
C ALA A 156 -16.51 -9.19 4.83
N ARG A 157 -15.55 -10.04 5.22
CA ARG A 157 -15.41 -10.48 6.62
C ARG A 157 -14.88 -9.38 7.54
N LYS A 158 -13.88 -8.61 7.09
CA LYS A 158 -13.23 -7.58 7.91
C LYS A 158 -14.00 -6.25 7.93
N PHE A 159 -14.68 -5.92 6.84
CA PHE A 159 -15.46 -4.69 6.66
C PHE A 159 -16.85 -5.02 6.12
N PRO A 160 -17.75 -5.60 6.94
CA PRO A 160 -19.06 -6.07 6.47
C PRO A 160 -19.97 -4.97 5.92
N ASN A 161 -19.72 -3.71 6.29
CA ASN A 161 -20.48 -2.55 5.84
C ASN A 161 -19.79 -1.76 4.71
N LEU A 162 -18.62 -2.21 4.24
CA LEU A 162 -17.85 -1.53 3.22
C LEU A 162 -18.60 -1.55 1.89
N LYS A 163 -18.78 -0.36 1.31
CA LYS A 163 -19.31 -0.20 -0.05
C LYS A 163 -18.13 -0.01 -0.97
N TYR A 164 -17.94 -0.94 -1.90
CA TYR A 164 -16.80 -0.89 -2.79
C TYR A 164 -17.06 -1.54 -4.14
N ASP A 165 -16.20 -1.20 -5.10
CA ASP A 165 -16.05 -1.93 -6.36
C ASP A 165 -14.56 -2.04 -6.73
N PHE A 166 -14.27 -2.89 -7.69
CA PHE A 166 -12.94 -3.14 -8.21
C PHE A 166 -12.79 -2.56 -9.62
N HIS A 167 -11.77 -1.73 -9.79
CA HIS A 167 -11.34 -1.26 -11.10
C HIS A 167 -10.05 -1.97 -11.48
N VAL A 168 -10.18 -3.03 -12.29
CA VAL A 168 -9.03 -3.80 -12.78
C VAL A 168 -8.43 -3.08 -13.99
N ILE A 169 -7.14 -2.79 -13.92
CA ILE A 169 -6.38 -2.15 -14.98
C ILE A 169 -5.49 -3.17 -15.72
N PRO A 170 -5.15 -2.91 -17.00
CA PRO A 170 -4.29 -3.80 -17.79
C PRO A 170 -2.91 -4.07 -17.19
#